data_AF-W1WU95-F1
#
_entry.id   AF-W1WU95-F1
#
_cell.length_a   1.000
_cell.length_b   1.000
_cell.length_c   1.000
_cell.angle_alpha   90.00
_cell.angle_beta   90.00
_cell.angle_gamma   90.00
#
_symmetry.space_group_name_H-M   'P 1'
#
loop_
_entity.id
_entity.type
_entity.pdbx_description
1 polymer ?
#
loop_
_entity_poly.entity_id
_entity_poly.type
_entity_poly.pdbx_seq_one_letter_code
_entity_poly.pdbx_strand_id
1 'polypeptide(L)'
;MTKTIKELQALEFAIYKTLTIDNFYEVEFLCKLHGELITCKSLLYSENPYGPIIPPDYKNRFELKPLELIEHDELLKLLPLPQTHNIRNSLISWLAKDITFFLNLFLNVDFIANSDKKQLSKLPNTLNNVRFLCSNHQVPYLFVDEDEPITVLSVTVTLKDK
;
A
#
# COMPACT_ATOMS: atom_id res chain seq x y z
N MET A 1 -10.42 6.46 -6.84
CA MET A 1 -11.01 5.10 -6.90
C MET A 1 -11.34 4.65 -5.49
N THR A 2 -12.40 3.87 -5.28
CA THR A 2 -12.74 3.33 -3.95
C THR A 2 -12.00 2.01 -3.71
N LYS A 3 -11.47 1.83 -2.50
CA LYS A 3 -10.71 0.65 -2.03
C LYS A 3 -11.10 0.35 -0.59
N THR A 4 -11.05 -0.91 -0.21
CA THR A 4 -11.01 -1.34 1.20
C THR A 4 -9.63 -1.11 1.80
N ILE A 5 -9.53 -1.15 3.12
CA ILE A 5 -8.23 -1.09 3.83
C ILE A 5 -7.27 -2.20 3.36
N LYS A 6 -7.79 -3.39 3.04
CA LYS A 6 -6.99 -4.54 2.57
C LYS A 6 -6.44 -4.34 1.17
N GLU A 7 -7.27 -3.82 0.27
CA GLU A 7 -6.83 -3.49 -1.08
C GLU A 7 -5.81 -2.35 -1.06
N LEU A 8 -5.98 -1.36 -0.17
CA LEU A 8 -5.01 -0.28 0.02
C LEU A 8 -3.65 -0.81 0.50
N GLN A 9 -3.65 -1.77 1.42
CA GLN A 9 -2.44 -2.43 1.89
C GLN A 9 -1.75 -3.27 0.81
N ALA A 10 -2.53 -4.03 0.03
CA ALA A 10 -1.99 -4.78 -1.11
C ALA A 10 -1.38 -3.83 -2.15
N LEU A 11 -2.04 -2.70 -2.41
CA LEU A 11 -1.59 -1.65 -3.31
C LEU A 11 -0.27 -1.02 -2.84
N GLU A 12 -0.20 -0.62 -1.58
CA GLU A 12 1.01 -0.03 -0.98
C GLU A 12 2.20 -0.96 -1.10
N PHE A 13 1.99 -2.24 -0.78
CA PHE A 13 3.01 -3.27 -0.84
C PHE A 13 3.50 -3.51 -2.28
N ALA A 14 2.59 -3.57 -3.25
CA ALA A 14 2.93 -3.78 -4.65
C ALA A 14 3.75 -2.61 -5.22
N ILE A 15 3.33 -1.37 -4.92
CA ILE A 15 4.08 -0.16 -5.30
C ILE A 15 5.47 -0.21 -4.68
N TYR A 16 5.57 -0.43 -3.36
CA TYR A 16 6.85 -0.52 -2.67
C TYR A 16 7.77 -1.57 -3.30
N LYS A 17 7.32 -2.83 -3.46
CA LYS A 17 8.16 -3.90 -4.02
C LYS A 17 8.63 -3.62 -5.44
N THR A 18 7.82 -2.93 -6.24
CA THR A 18 8.19 -2.55 -7.61
C THR A 18 9.30 -1.50 -7.63
N LEU A 19 9.34 -0.60 -6.64
CA LEU A 19 10.29 0.51 -6.55
C LEU A 19 11.60 0.15 -5.83
N THR A 20 11.53 -0.71 -4.82
CA THR A 20 12.58 -0.89 -3.80
C THR A 20 13.68 -1.87 -4.23
N ILE A 21 14.12 -1.80 -5.49
CA ILE A 21 15.20 -2.65 -5.98
C ILE A 21 16.53 -2.31 -5.28
N ASP A 22 16.81 -1.02 -5.05
CA ASP A 22 18.07 -0.54 -4.44
C ASP A 22 17.90 0.60 -3.41
N ASN A 23 16.71 1.18 -3.30
CA ASN A 23 16.46 2.46 -2.61
C ASN A 23 15.23 2.40 -1.70
N PHE A 24 15.20 3.22 -0.66
CA PHE A 24 14.10 3.27 0.30
C PHE A 24 13.02 4.26 -0.16
N TYR A 25 11.84 3.75 -0.50
CA TYR A 25 10.68 4.57 -0.90
C TYR A 25 9.56 4.48 0.13
N GLU A 26 8.98 5.64 0.43
CA GLU A 26 7.79 5.79 1.25
C GLU A 26 6.58 6.03 0.34
N VAL A 27 5.52 5.23 0.52
CA VAL A 27 4.26 5.37 -0.20
C VAL A 27 3.25 6.04 0.74
N GLU A 28 2.64 7.13 0.30
CA GLU A 28 1.60 7.86 1.02
C GLU A 28 0.35 7.97 0.14
N PHE A 29 -0.83 7.80 0.75
CA PHE A 29 -2.12 7.93 0.09
C PHE A 29 -2.81 9.20 0.54
N LEU A 30 -3.33 9.94 -0.44
CA LEU A 30 -4.36 10.94 -0.21
C LEU A 30 -5.73 10.26 -0.34
N CYS A 31 -6.48 10.22 0.75
CA CYS A 31 -7.75 9.51 0.84
C CYS A 31 -8.87 10.43 1.33
N LYS A 32 -10.10 10.10 0.95
CA LYS A 32 -11.31 10.59 1.61
C LYS A 32 -11.96 9.43 2.37
N LEU A 33 -12.14 9.62 3.69
CA LEU A 33 -12.70 8.65 4.63
C LEU A 33 -13.60 9.39 5.64
N HIS A 34 -14.80 8.87 5.88
CA HIS A 34 -15.80 9.50 6.78
C HIS A 34 -16.08 11.00 6.48
N GLY A 35 -16.00 11.40 5.21
CA GLY A 35 -16.17 12.79 4.80
C GLY A 35 -14.94 13.69 4.99
N GLU A 36 -13.91 13.20 5.67
CA GLU A 36 -12.64 13.90 5.90
C GLU A 36 -11.63 13.60 4.79
N LEU A 37 -10.78 14.58 4.50
CA LEU A 37 -9.64 14.43 3.60
C LEU A 37 -8.38 14.19 4.42
N ILE A 38 -7.70 13.07 4.20
CA ILE A 38 -6.55 12.63 4.98
C ILE A 38 -5.37 12.23 4.08
N THR A 39 -4.14 12.48 4.52
CA THR A 39 -2.96 11.75 4.02
C THR A 39 -2.59 10.66 5.02
N CYS A 40 -2.18 9.49 4.54
CA CYS A 40 -1.88 8.35 5.41
C CYS A 40 -1.01 7.31 4.71
N LYS A 41 -0.49 6.38 5.52
CA LYS A 41 0.07 5.10 5.07
C LYS A 41 -0.85 3.98 5.55
N SER A 42 -0.84 2.83 4.92
CA SER A 42 -1.64 1.67 5.37
C SER A 42 -0.80 0.55 5.97
N LEU A 43 0.51 0.56 5.70
CA LEU A 43 1.50 -0.34 6.29
C LEU A 43 2.47 0.44 7.19
N LEU A 44 2.85 -0.18 8.30
CA LEU A 44 3.95 0.25 9.15
C LEU A 44 5.14 -0.67 8.89
N TYR A 45 6.35 -0.19 9.13
CA TYR A 45 7.40 -0.43 8.17
C TYR A 45 8.75 -0.25 8.91
N SER A 46 9.60 -1.30 8.95
CA SER A 46 10.80 -1.36 9.80
C SER A 46 12.02 -0.74 9.15
N GLU A 47 12.72 0.20 9.77
CA GLU A 47 14.03 0.67 9.26
C GLU A 47 14.96 -0.53 8.93
N ASN A 48 15.20 -0.70 7.63
CA ASN A 48 16.08 -1.65 6.91
C ASN A 48 16.65 -2.87 7.70
N PRO A 49 16.35 -4.15 7.36
CA PRO A 49 15.66 -4.68 6.18
C PRO A 49 14.13 -4.75 6.35
N TYR A 50 13.41 -4.13 5.42
CA TYR A 50 11.98 -3.82 5.51
C TYR A 50 11.06 -5.04 5.31
N GLY A 51 10.35 -5.41 6.38
CA GLY A 51 9.06 -6.11 6.34
C GLY A 51 7.99 -5.21 6.94
N PRO A 52 6.70 -5.39 6.62
CA PRO A 52 5.64 -4.69 7.34
C PRO A 52 5.75 -5.02 8.84
N ILE A 53 5.96 -4.01 9.67
CA ILE A 53 5.85 -4.14 11.13
C ILE A 53 4.37 -4.09 11.47
N ILE A 54 3.86 -5.18 12.02
CA ILE A 54 2.59 -5.13 12.76
C ILE A 54 2.93 -4.61 14.17
N PRO A 55 2.24 -3.56 14.67
CA PRO A 55 2.53 -2.97 15.98
C PRO A 55 2.62 -4.03 17.10
N PRO A 56 3.58 -3.90 18.04
CA PRO A 56 3.87 -4.94 19.03
C PRO A 56 2.71 -5.22 20.00
N ASP A 57 1.77 -4.30 20.17
CA ASP A 57 0.61 -4.46 21.07
C ASP A 57 -0.40 -5.52 20.57
N TYR A 58 -0.23 -6.01 19.33
CA TYR A 58 -0.95 -7.17 18.79
C TYR A 58 -0.32 -8.52 19.18
N LYS A 59 0.92 -8.55 19.67
CA LYS A 59 1.64 -9.79 20.07
C LYS A 59 0.96 -10.53 21.22
N ASN A 60 0.22 -9.82 22.05
CA ASN A 60 -0.36 -10.37 23.28
C ASN A 60 -1.75 -10.99 23.09
N ARG A 61 -2.30 -11.05 21.86
CA ARG A 61 -3.63 -11.65 21.64
C ARG A 61 -3.68 -12.80 20.64
N PHE A 62 -2.69 -12.94 19.76
CA PHE A 62 -2.68 -14.01 18.76
C PHE A 62 -1.23 -14.43 18.47
N GLU A 63 -0.96 -15.73 18.48
CA GLU A 63 0.35 -16.29 18.10
C GLU A 63 0.74 -15.76 16.72
N LEU A 64 1.83 -14.99 16.66
CA LEU A 64 2.37 -14.46 15.40
C LEU A 64 2.86 -15.62 14.54
N LYS A 65 2.09 -15.99 13.52
CA LYS A 65 2.63 -16.70 12.36
C LYS A 65 3.39 -15.69 11.49
N PRO A 66 4.62 -16.01 11.04
CA PRO A 66 5.33 -15.20 10.05
C PRO A 66 4.41 -14.87 8.87
N LEU A 67 4.40 -13.60 8.47
CA LEU A 67 3.68 -13.14 7.30
C LEU A 67 4.49 -13.53 6.06
N GLU A 68 4.12 -14.63 5.43
CA GLU A 68 4.43 -14.83 4.02
C GLU A 68 3.54 -13.84 3.26
N LEU A 69 4.18 -12.96 2.48
CA LEU A 69 3.54 -11.89 1.72
C LEU A 69 3.08 -12.44 0.37
N ILE A 70 2.13 -11.75 -0.27
CA ILE A 70 1.68 -12.11 -1.61
C ILE A 70 2.92 -12.09 -2.50
N GLU A 71 3.15 -13.17 -3.24
CA GLU A 71 4.26 -13.21 -4.16
C GLU A 71 4.13 -12.04 -5.13
N HIS A 72 5.19 -11.24 -5.20
CA HIS A 72 5.25 -10.03 -6.01
C HIS A 72 4.74 -10.26 -7.44
N ASP A 73 5.05 -11.42 -8.01
CA ASP A 73 4.68 -11.78 -9.36
C ASP A 73 3.17 -12.02 -9.53
N GLU A 74 2.45 -12.44 -8.48
CA GLU A 74 1.00 -12.54 -8.48
C GLU A 74 0.33 -11.17 -8.42
N LEU A 75 0.89 -10.22 -7.66
CA LEU A 75 0.42 -8.83 -7.62
C LEU A 75 0.57 -8.14 -8.98
N LEU A 76 1.68 -8.40 -9.68
CA LEU A 76 1.94 -7.81 -10.99
C LEU A 76 0.95 -8.30 -12.08
N LYS A 77 0.44 -9.52 -11.98
CA LYS A 77 -0.56 -10.07 -12.93
C LYS A 77 -1.90 -9.32 -12.89
N LEU A 78 -2.20 -8.64 -11.78
CA LEU A 78 -3.44 -7.87 -11.60
C LEU A 78 -3.39 -6.49 -12.26
N LEU A 79 -2.20 -6.02 -12.64
CA LEU A 79 -2.05 -4.76 -13.38
C LEU A 79 -2.53 -4.95 -14.83
N PRO A 80 -3.29 -4.01 -15.41
CA PRO A 80 -3.74 -4.06 -16.80
C PRO A 80 -2.57 -3.73 -17.75
N LEU A 81 -1.57 -4.62 -17.79
CA LEU A 81 -0.35 -4.45 -18.55
C LEU A 81 -0.50 -5.04 -19.96
N PRO A 82 0.06 -4.38 -20.99
CA PRO A 82 0.11 -4.96 -22.33
C PRO A 82 0.87 -6.29 -22.32
N GLN A 83 0.27 -7.35 -22.88
CA GLN A 83 0.67 -8.77 -22.76
C GLN A 83 2.05 -9.15 -23.31
N THR A 84 2.82 -8.20 -23.81
CA THR A 84 4.07 -8.47 -24.50
C THR A 84 5.12 -7.48 -24.04
N HIS A 85 5.89 -7.86 -23.03
CA HIS A 85 7.31 -7.54 -22.77
C HIS A 85 7.62 -7.79 -21.28
N ASN A 86 8.90 -7.92 -20.95
CA ASN A 86 9.39 -8.05 -19.59
C ASN A 86 8.79 -6.95 -18.68
N ILE A 87 7.75 -7.32 -17.93
CA ILE A 87 6.91 -6.44 -17.10
C ILE A 87 7.78 -5.59 -16.18
N ARG A 88 8.81 -6.21 -15.59
CA ARG A 88 9.75 -5.55 -14.69
C ARG A 88 10.51 -4.42 -15.37
N ASN A 89 11.00 -4.63 -16.59
CA ASN A 89 11.73 -3.59 -17.33
C ASN A 89 10.81 -2.45 -17.78
N SER A 90 9.57 -2.77 -18.14
CA SER A 90 8.55 -1.77 -18.50
C SER A 90 8.17 -0.89 -17.31
N LEU A 91 7.96 -1.50 -16.13
CA LEU A 91 7.65 -0.78 -14.89
C LEU A 91 8.79 0.14 -14.45
N ILE A 92 10.04 -0.33 -14.51
CA ILE A 92 11.23 0.48 -14.24
C ILE A 92 11.35 1.64 -15.25
N SER A 93 11.11 1.37 -16.55
CA SER A 93 11.14 2.42 -17.57
C SER A 93 10.03 3.45 -17.38
N TRP A 94 8.85 3.06 -16.90
CA TRP A 94 7.76 4.01 -16.63
C TRP A 94 8.01 4.80 -15.37
N LEU A 95 8.52 4.18 -14.30
CA LEU A 95 8.98 4.90 -13.11
C LEU A 95 9.96 6.03 -13.47
N ALA A 96 10.93 5.73 -14.35
CA ALA A 96 11.96 6.69 -14.75
C ALA A 96 11.46 7.80 -15.70
N LYS A 97 10.35 7.59 -16.42
CA LYS A 97 9.85 8.50 -17.47
C LYS A 97 8.59 9.26 -17.08
N ASP A 98 7.70 8.62 -16.33
CA ASP A 98 6.41 9.15 -15.91
C ASP A 98 5.89 8.39 -14.67
N ILE A 99 6.31 8.87 -13.50
CA ILE A 99 5.87 8.32 -12.21
C ILE A 99 4.35 8.44 -12.01
N THR A 100 3.71 9.45 -12.61
CA THR A 100 2.26 9.64 -12.51
C THR A 100 1.52 8.57 -13.27
N PHE A 101 1.96 8.26 -14.50
CA PHE A 101 1.44 7.14 -15.29
C PHE A 101 1.64 5.81 -14.55
N PHE A 102 2.83 5.59 -13.99
CA PHE A 102 3.12 4.41 -13.18
C PHE A 102 2.13 4.25 -12.02
N LEU A 103 1.93 5.28 -11.19
CA LEU A 103 1.01 5.20 -10.04
C LEU A 103 -0.46 5.06 -10.47
N ASN A 104 -0.84 5.66 -11.59
CA ASN A 104 -2.17 5.49 -12.16
C ASN A 104 -2.45 4.04 -12.60
N LEU A 105 -1.46 3.28 -13.07
CA LEU A 105 -1.64 1.85 -13.37
C LEU A 105 -2.03 1.06 -12.12
N PHE A 106 -1.34 1.30 -11.01
CA PHE A 106 -1.60 0.65 -9.72
C PHE A 106 -2.95 1.05 -9.14
N LEU A 107 -3.30 2.34 -9.23
CA LEU A 107 -4.60 2.82 -8.74
C LEU A 107 -5.78 2.16 -9.45
N ASN A 108 -5.67 1.89 -10.74
CA ASN A 108 -6.73 1.30 -11.55
C ASN A 108 -6.79 -0.24 -11.48
N VAL A 109 -5.93 -0.88 -10.69
CA VAL A 109 -6.02 -2.33 -10.44
C VAL A 109 -7.34 -2.61 -9.76
N ASP A 110 -8.22 -3.38 -10.40
CA ASP A 110 -9.35 -3.98 -9.72
C ASP A 110 -8.84 -5.22 -8.99
N PHE A 111 -8.68 -5.13 -7.67
CA PHE A 111 -8.24 -6.25 -6.86
C PHE A 111 -9.41 -7.22 -6.75
N ILE A 112 -9.67 -8.01 -7.79
CA ILE A 112 -10.58 -9.14 -7.71
C ILE A 112 -10.12 -9.96 -6.51
N ALA A 113 -11.03 -10.19 -5.57
CA ALA A 113 -10.82 -10.56 -4.17
C ALA A 113 -10.18 -11.94 -3.91
N ASN A 114 -9.17 -12.33 -4.69
CA ASN A 114 -8.36 -13.54 -4.60
C ASN A 114 -6.87 -13.25 -4.41
N SER A 115 -6.45 -11.99 -4.28
CA SER A 115 -5.19 -11.67 -3.59
C SER A 115 -5.23 -12.35 -2.23
N ASP A 116 -4.13 -12.99 -1.83
CA ASP A 116 -4.09 -14.04 -0.81
C ASP A 116 -4.82 -13.61 0.49
N LYS A 117 -6.14 -13.87 0.55
CA LYS A 117 -7.07 -13.31 1.55
C LYS A 117 -6.62 -13.66 2.95
N LYS A 118 -6.05 -14.85 3.09
CA LYS A 118 -5.50 -15.38 4.36
C LYS A 118 -4.27 -14.62 4.83
N GLN A 119 -3.54 -13.96 3.94
CA GLN A 119 -2.36 -13.15 4.27
C GLN A 119 -2.77 -11.71 4.56
N LEU A 120 -3.61 -11.11 3.71
CA LEU A 120 -4.14 -9.76 3.94
C LEU A 120 -5.01 -9.68 5.21
N SER A 121 -5.74 -10.76 5.55
CA SER A 121 -6.51 -10.85 6.80
C SER A 121 -5.63 -10.80 8.05
N LYS A 122 -4.33 -11.08 7.95
CA LYS A 122 -3.39 -10.98 9.09
C LYS A 122 -2.91 -9.54 9.33
N LEU A 123 -3.05 -8.66 8.35
CA LEU A 123 -2.70 -7.25 8.51
C LEU A 123 -3.76 -6.53 9.35
N PRO A 124 -3.39 -5.58 10.20
CA PRO A 124 -4.35 -4.82 10.98
C PRO A 124 -5.17 -3.90 10.07
N ASN A 125 -6.42 -3.61 10.43
CA ASN A 125 -7.24 -2.66 9.69
C ASN A 125 -6.95 -1.23 10.16
N THR A 126 -5.73 -0.78 9.89
CA THR A 126 -5.19 0.45 10.47
C THR A 126 -4.49 1.29 9.41
N LEU A 127 -4.88 2.56 9.32
CA LEU A 127 -4.11 3.60 8.64
C LEU A 127 -3.12 4.18 9.63
N ASN A 128 -1.87 4.34 9.23
CA ASN A 128 -0.77 4.86 10.03
C ASN A 128 -0.37 6.26 9.56
N ASN A 129 0.22 7.05 10.47
CA ASN A 129 0.70 8.41 10.21
C ASN A 129 -0.37 9.28 9.51
N VAL A 130 -1.57 9.28 10.08
CA VAL A 130 -2.73 9.93 9.46
C VAL A 130 -2.69 11.43 9.74
N ARG A 131 -2.73 12.24 8.70
CA ARG A 131 -2.85 13.69 8.76
C ARG A 131 -4.17 14.14 8.14
N PHE A 132 -5.00 14.80 8.92
CA PHE A 132 -6.23 15.42 8.45
C PHE A 132 -5.90 16.76 7.79
N LEU A 133 -6.30 16.92 6.52
CA LEU A 133 -6.01 18.13 5.76
C LEU A 133 -6.92 19.30 6.14
N CYS A 134 -8.16 19.04 6.54
CA CYS A 134 -9.12 20.08 6.90
C CYS A 134 -8.79 20.75 8.24
N SER A 135 -8.35 19.97 9.23
CA SER A 135 -8.04 20.45 10.58
C SER A 135 -6.54 20.58 10.87
N ASN A 136 -5.68 20.18 9.93
CA ASN A 136 -4.23 20.01 10.12
C ASN A 136 -3.85 19.15 11.34
N HIS A 137 -4.78 18.33 11.83
CA HIS A 137 -4.56 17.42 12.95
C HIS A 137 -3.82 16.16 12.48
N GLN A 138 -3.06 15.53 13.37
CA GLN A 138 -2.33 14.31 13.10
C GLN A 138 -2.61 13.27 14.17
N VAL A 139 -2.82 12.04 13.75
CA VAL A 139 -2.93 10.88 14.64
C VAL A 139 -1.93 9.81 14.20
N PRO A 140 -1.30 9.10 15.14
CA PRO A 140 -0.34 8.05 14.81
C PRO A 140 -0.99 6.91 14.03
N TYR A 141 -2.28 6.64 14.30
CA TYR A 141 -3.06 5.66 13.59
C TYR A 141 -4.58 5.94 13.64
N LEU A 142 -5.32 5.34 12.71
CA LEU A 142 -6.77 5.32 12.63
C LEU A 142 -7.25 3.90 12.30
N PHE A 143 -8.19 3.37 13.09
CA PHE A 143 -8.84 2.11 12.79
C PHE A 143 -9.94 2.32 11.73
N VAL A 144 -10.00 1.39 10.79
CA VAL A 144 -10.96 1.41 9.68
C VAL A 144 -11.60 0.02 9.63
N ASP A 145 -12.90 -0.10 9.39
CA ASP A 145 -13.50 -1.43 9.23
C ASP A 145 -12.99 -2.09 7.93
N GLU A 146 -12.98 -3.42 7.89
CA GLU A 146 -12.39 -4.16 6.76
C GLU A 146 -13.05 -3.81 5.42
N ASP A 147 -14.38 -3.68 5.45
CA ASP A 147 -15.21 -3.39 4.28
C ASP A 147 -15.51 -1.89 4.11
N GLU A 148 -14.96 -1.02 4.97
CA GLU A 148 -15.21 0.43 4.88
C GLU A 148 -14.63 0.99 3.57
N PRO A 149 -15.45 1.67 2.75
CA PRO A 149 -15.00 2.22 1.49
C PRO A 149 -14.09 3.44 1.69
N ILE A 150 -12.82 3.30 1.35
CA ILE A 150 -11.82 4.38 1.34
C ILE A 150 -11.70 4.92 -0.09
N THR A 151 -12.00 6.20 -0.30
CA THR A 151 -11.80 6.82 -1.61
C THR A 151 -10.37 7.31 -1.75
N VAL A 152 -9.55 6.60 -2.52
CA VAL A 152 -8.17 7.01 -2.85
C VAL A 152 -8.21 8.05 -3.98
N LEU A 153 -7.62 9.21 -3.71
CA LEU A 153 -7.57 10.35 -4.63
C LEU A 153 -6.23 10.42 -5.37
N SER A 154 -5.13 10.18 -4.66
CA SER A 154 -3.80 10.10 -5.25
C SER A 154 -2.87 9.24 -4.39
N VAL A 155 -1.79 8.79 -5.01
CA VAL A 155 -0.66 8.16 -4.32
C VAL A 155 0.57 9.03 -4.54
N THR A 156 1.37 9.19 -3.51
CA THR A 156 2.65 9.87 -3.55
C THR A 156 3.74 8.90 -3.15
N VAL A 157 4.85 8.91 -3.87
CA VAL A 157 6.02 8.10 -3.57
C VAL A 157 7.19 9.02 -3.32
N THR A 158 7.84 8.87 -2.17
CA THR A 158 8.96 9.70 -1.74
C THR A 158 10.19 8.83 -1.54
N LEU A 159 11.28 9.12 -2.25
CA LEU A 159 12.60 8.55 -1.92
C LEU A 159 13.02 9.12 -0.56
N LYS A 160 13.35 8.24 0.38
CA LYS A 160 13.88 8.61 1.69
C LYS A 160 15.37 8.29 1.71
N ASP A 161 16.15 9.25 2.17
CA ASP A 161 17.56 9.02 2.44
C ASP A 161 17.71 8.02 3.60
N LYS A 162 18.76 7.19 3.53
CA LYS A 162 19.08 6.16 4.52
C LYS A 162 19.40 6.74 5.89
#